data_AF-A0A2V8LNL3-F1
#
_entry.id   AF-A0A2V8LNL3-F1
#
_cell.length_a   1.000
_cell.length_b   1.000
_cell.length_c   1.000
_cell.angle_alpha   90.00
_cell.angle_beta   90.00
_cell.angle_gamma   90.00
#
_symmetry.space_group_name_H-M   'P 1'
#
loop_
_entity.id
_entity.type
_entity.pdbx_description
1 polymer ?
#
loop_
_entity_poly.entity_id
_entity_poly.type
_entity_poly.pdbx_seq_one_letter_code
_entity_poly.pdbx_strand_id
1 'polypeptide(L)'
;MKRATELSQSRIETGGWRESLRTDSEVMMKTFSYHALILSLLLSAAIFAQQPKPQKPVQPVTPEPGQEKPEVINVRRVHLPITVLDKRGQFVSGLGQNDFLIFEDKVAQQIDSFTSEENNNLPLYVAVLMDTSPSTAGKLKFEQESAMNFIQTVVRPRKDRVLFATFDDRVTNGSL
;
A
#
# COMPACT_ATOMS: atom_id res chain seq x y z
N MET A 1 38.93 0.21 -76.67
CA MET A 1 38.30 1.21 -77.57
C MET A 1 36.80 0.94 -77.64
N LYS A 2 36.00 2.02 -77.69
CA LYS A 2 34.54 2.15 -77.53
C LYS A 2 33.68 1.25 -78.43
N ARG A 3 32.47 0.89 -77.96
CA ARG A 3 31.13 1.23 -78.54
C ARG A 3 30.03 0.45 -77.79
N ALA A 4 29.02 1.14 -77.26
CA ALA A 4 27.67 1.36 -77.83
C ALA A 4 26.84 0.05 -77.77
N THR A 5 25.56 0.01 -77.41
CA THR A 5 24.47 0.81 -77.97
C THR A 5 23.22 0.57 -77.13
N GLU A 6 22.54 1.67 -76.82
CA GLU A 6 21.20 1.79 -76.27
C GLU A 6 20.16 1.35 -77.30
N LEU A 7 19.21 0.47 -76.95
CA LEU A 7 18.00 0.27 -77.75
C LEU A 7 16.77 0.11 -76.85
N SER A 8 16.01 1.20 -76.81
CA SER A 8 14.60 1.29 -76.49
C SER A 8 13.75 0.63 -77.58
N GLN A 9 12.70 -0.11 -77.22
CA GLN A 9 11.30 0.16 -77.62
C GLN A 9 10.35 -1.03 -77.46
N SER A 10 9.05 -0.69 -77.37
CA SER A 10 7.82 -1.49 -77.53
C SER A 10 7.28 -2.10 -76.21
N ARG A 11 5.97 -2.11 -75.91
CA ARG A 11 4.74 -1.66 -76.58
C ARG A 11 3.59 -1.68 -75.55
N ILE A 12 2.62 -0.81 -75.76
CA ILE A 12 1.40 -0.54 -74.95
C ILE A 12 0.44 -1.74 -74.97
N GLU A 13 -0.19 -2.07 -73.83
CA GLU A 13 -1.60 -2.53 -73.76
C GLU A 13 -2.29 -2.04 -72.47
N THR A 14 -3.54 -1.62 -72.65
CA THR A 14 -4.47 -1.03 -71.70
C THR A 14 -5.39 -2.09 -71.09
N GLY A 15 -5.72 -1.96 -69.79
CA GLY A 15 -6.95 -2.52 -69.21
C GLY A 15 -6.74 -3.52 -68.07
N GLY A 16 -7.45 -3.32 -66.95
CA GLY A 16 -7.71 -4.40 -65.98
C GLY A 16 -7.47 -4.12 -64.50
N TRP A 17 -6.91 -2.98 -64.08
CA TRP A 17 -6.57 -2.76 -62.66
C TRP A 17 -7.74 -2.36 -61.75
N ARG A 18 -8.98 -2.64 -62.13
CA ARG A 18 -10.17 -2.33 -61.32
C ARG A 18 -10.97 -3.52 -60.78
N GLU A 19 -10.63 -4.76 -61.11
CA GLU A 19 -11.44 -5.92 -60.70
C GLU A 19 -10.88 -6.79 -59.54
N SER A 20 -9.62 -6.64 -59.11
CA SER A 20 -9.00 -7.59 -58.15
C SER A 20 -8.93 -7.13 -56.68
N LEU A 21 -9.75 -6.17 -56.26
CA LEU A 21 -9.78 -5.72 -54.84
C LEU A 21 -11.15 -5.89 -54.18
N ARG A 22 -12.01 -6.74 -54.73
CA ARG A 22 -13.34 -7.02 -54.13
C ARG A 22 -13.52 -8.45 -53.64
N THR A 23 -12.63 -9.38 -53.99
CA THR A 23 -12.86 -10.82 -53.78
C THR A 23 -12.02 -11.45 -52.65
N ASP A 24 -11.08 -10.71 -52.06
CA ASP A 24 -10.25 -11.22 -50.95
C ASP A 24 -10.79 -10.85 -49.56
N SER A 25 -11.70 -9.87 -49.46
CA SER A 25 -12.30 -9.46 -48.19
C SER A 25 -13.43 -10.38 -47.73
N GLU A 26 -14.12 -11.08 -48.65
CA GLU A 26 -15.21 -12.01 -48.32
C GLU A 26 -14.70 -13.29 -47.64
N VAL A 27 -13.59 -13.85 -48.11
CA VAL A 27 -13.01 -15.08 -47.54
C VAL A 27 -12.33 -14.78 -46.20
N MET A 28 -11.58 -13.67 -46.13
CA MET A 28 -10.89 -13.27 -44.90
C MET A 28 -11.87 -12.86 -43.79
N MET A 29 -13.04 -12.32 -44.13
CA MET A 29 -14.05 -11.91 -43.15
C MET A 29 -14.94 -13.09 -42.69
N LYS A 30 -15.18 -14.09 -43.53
CA LYS A 30 -15.91 -15.31 -43.14
C LYS A 30 -15.10 -16.19 -42.19
N THR A 31 -13.80 -16.41 -42.44
CA THR A 31 -12.94 -17.20 -41.54
C THR A 31 -12.78 -16.55 -40.16
N PHE A 32 -12.64 -15.21 -40.13
CA PHE A 32 -12.60 -14.45 -38.87
C PHE A 32 -13.93 -14.50 -38.11
N SER A 33 -15.07 -14.42 -38.82
CA SER A 33 -16.40 -14.54 -38.22
C SER A 33 -16.66 -15.94 -37.66
N TYR A 34 -16.19 -17.00 -38.33
CA TYR A 34 -16.27 -18.38 -37.83
C TYR A 34 -15.44 -18.60 -36.55
N HIS A 35 -14.22 -18.04 -36.46
CA HIS A 35 -13.41 -18.15 -35.25
C HIS A 35 -13.94 -17.29 -34.10
N ALA A 36 -14.47 -16.11 -34.40
CA ALA A 36 -15.17 -15.29 -33.41
C ALA A 36 -16.44 -15.99 -32.87
N LEU A 37 -17.19 -16.68 -33.73
CA LEU A 37 -18.36 -17.49 -33.34
C LEU A 37 -17.96 -18.69 -32.47
N ILE A 38 -16.92 -19.46 -32.83
CA ILE A 38 -16.45 -20.60 -32.03
C ILE A 38 -15.93 -20.12 -30.66
N LEU A 39 -15.20 -19.00 -30.61
CA LEU A 39 -14.72 -18.42 -29.35
C LEU A 39 -15.88 -17.93 -28.48
N SER A 40 -16.92 -17.32 -29.08
CA SER A 40 -18.13 -16.90 -28.35
C SER A 40 -18.94 -18.09 -27.81
N LEU A 41 -18.98 -19.22 -28.54
CA LEU A 41 -19.67 -20.43 -28.10
C LEU A 41 -18.94 -21.10 -26.93
N LEU A 42 -17.60 -21.12 -26.96
CA LEU A 42 -16.76 -21.66 -25.88
C LEU A 42 -16.81 -20.76 -24.62
N LEU A 43 -16.89 -19.44 -24.78
CA LEU A 43 -17.02 -18.52 -23.65
C LEU A 43 -18.41 -18.59 -23.00
N SER A 44 -19.47 -18.84 -23.78
CA SER A 44 -20.83 -19.01 -23.25
C SER A 44 -21.00 -20.31 -22.44
N ALA A 45 -20.25 -21.38 -22.76
CA ALA A 45 -20.29 -22.63 -21.99
C ALA A 45 -19.64 -22.48 -20.59
N ALA A 46 -18.62 -21.62 -20.46
CA ALA A 46 -17.96 -21.35 -19.18
C ALA A 46 -18.85 -20.55 -18.20
N ILE A 47 -19.72 -19.67 -18.73
CA ILE A 47 -20.66 -18.89 -17.90
C ILE A 47 -21.83 -19.77 -17.41
N PHE A 48 -22.26 -20.76 -18.19
CA PHE A 48 -23.35 -21.66 -17.78
C PHE A 48 -22.93 -22.70 -16.74
N ALA A 49 -21.63 -23.03 -16.63
CA ALA A 49 -21.09 -23.97 -15.65
C ALA A 49 -20.93 -23.37 -14.23
N GLN A 50 -21.02 -22.05 -14.08
CA GLN A 50 -21.05 -21.36 -12.79
C GLN A 50 -22.48 -20.97 -12.40
N GLN A 51 -23.44 -21.90 -12.51
CA GLN A 51 -24.68 -21.71 -11.77
C GLN A 51 -24.36 -21.74 -10.25
N PRO A 52 -24.72 -20.71 -9.47
CA PRO A 52 -24.67 -20.80 -8.02
C PRO A 52 -25.52 -22.00 -7.62
N LYS A 53 -24.93 -22.96 -6.90
CA LYS A 53 -25.66 -24.12 -6.38
C LYS A 53 -26.94 -23.62 -5.71
N PRO A 54 -28.12 -24.18 -6.02
CA PRO A 54 -29.34 -23.85 -5.30
C PRO A 54 -29.08 -24.05 -3.80
N GLN A 55 -29.03 -22.95 -3.05
CA GLN A 55 -29.08 -23.02 -1.60
C GLN A 55 -30.41 -23.68 -1.28
N LYS A 56 -30.37 -24.85 -0.63
CA LYS A 56 -31.58 -25.48 -0.08
C LYS A 56 -32.33 -24.39 0.70
N PRO A 57 -33.67 -24.29 0.56
CA PRO A 57 -34.45 -23.37 1.37
C PRO A 57 -34.03 -23.53 2.82
N VAL A 58 -33.63 -22.44 3.46
CA VAL A 58 -33.40 -22.40 4.90
C VAL A 58 -34.73 -22.83 5.52
N GLN A 59 -34.81 -24.09 5.94
CA GLN A 59 -35.93 -24.56 6.72
C GLN A 59 -35.97 -23.68 7.97
N PRO A 60 -37.15 -23.22 8.41
CA PRO A 60 -37.28 -22.61 9.73
C PRO A 60 -36.65 -23.59 10.72
N VAL A 61 -35.53 -23.20 11.33
CA VAL A 61 -34.91 -23.97 12.38
C VAL A 61 -35.91 -24.03 13.52
N THR A 62 -36.63 -25.15 13.61
CA THR A 62 -37.25 -25.58 14.87
C THR A 62 -36.13 -25.55 15.90
N PRO A 63 -36.23 -24.77 16.99
CA PRO A 63 -35.18 -24.72 17.98
C PRO A 63 -34.91 -26.12 18.50
N GLU A 64 -33.75 -26.66 18.14
CA GLU A 64 -33.23 -27.89 18.72
C GLU A 64 -33.00 -27.61 20.22
N PRO A 65 -33.56 -28.42 21.14
CA PRO A 65 -33.32 -28.24 22.56
C PRO A 65 -31.84 -28.57 22.82
N GLY A 66 -31.01 -27.54 22.86
CA GLY A 66 -29.55 -27.69 22.96
C GLY A 66 -28.72 -26.57 22.37
N GLN A 67 -29.32 -25.57 21.70
CA GLN A 67 -28.58 -24.38 21.28
C GLN A 67 -28.28 -23.48 22.49
N GLU A 68 -27.17 -23.76 23.16
CA GLU A 68 -26.54 -22.86 24.12
C GLU A 68 -26.33 -21.50 23.45
N LYS A 69 -26.92 -20.46 24.03
CA LYS A 69 -26.69 -19.08 23.60
C LYS A 69 -25.17 -18.82 23.65
N PRO A 70 -24.59 -18.09 22.67
CA PRO A 70 -23.18 -17.72 22.74
C PRO A 70 -22.90 -17.02 24.08
N GLU A 71 -22.11 -17.66 24.93
CA GLU A 71 -21.67 -17.07 26.18
C GLU A 71 -20.73 -15.91 25.83
N VAL A 72 -21.22 -14.68 26.02
CA VAL A 72 -20.43 -13.47 25.78
C VAL A 72 -19.53 -13.25 26.98
N ILE A 73 -18.31 -13.77 26.91
CA ILE A 73 -17.29 -13.55 27.93
C ILE A 73 -16.68 -12.16 27.71
N ASN A 74 -16.95 -11.25 28.64
CA ASN A 74 -16.31 -9.93 28.67
C ASN A 74 -14.90 -10.05 29.26
N VAL A 75 -13.89 -10.04 28.40
CA VAL A 75 -12.47 -9.98 28.81
C VAL A 75 -12.01 -8.53 28.95
N ARG A 76 -11.50 -8.17 30.14
CA ARG A 76 -10.90 -6.88 30.42
C ARG A 76 -9.39 -6.95 30.21
N ARG A 77 -8.88 -6.33 29.15
CA ARG A 77 -7.42 -6.11 28.96
C ARG A 77 -7.00 -4.82 29.64
N VAL A 78 -5.84 -4.85 30.31
CA VAL A 78 -5.26 -3.71 31.01
C VAL A 78 -3.84 -3.48 30.50
N HIS A 79 -3.51 -2.22 30.22
CA HIS A 79 -2.14 -1.82 29.87
C HIS A 79 -1.37 -1.43 31.13
N LEU A 80 -0.22 -2.06 31.35
CA LEU A 80 0.64 -1.83 32.51
C LEU A 80 1.99 -1.24 32.04
N PRO A 81 2.19 0.09 32.16
CA PRO A 81 3.49 0.69 31.90
C PRO A 81 4.44 0.33 33.06
N ILE A 82 5.61 -0.24 32.75
CA ILE A 82 6.60 -0.68 33.72
C ILE A 82 7.94 0.01 33.43
N THR A 83 8.61 0.49 34.47
CA THR A 83 9.97 1.03 34.40
C THR A 83 10.83 0.31 35.42
N VAL A 84 11.96 -0.26 34.96
CA VAL A 84 12.90 -0.97 35.83
C VAL A 84 14.19 -0.17 35.93
N LEU A 85 14.58 0.14 37.16
CA LEU A 85 15.80 0.88 37.48
C LEU A 85 16.77 0.00 38.27
N ASP A 86 18.06 0.16 38.02
CA ASP A 86 19.11 -0.45 38.83
C ASP A 86 19.30 0.28 40.16
N LYS A 87 20.25 -0.20 40.98
CA LYS A 87 20.57 0.40 42.28
C LYS A 87 21.14 1.83 42.18
N ARG A 88 21.56 2.26 41.00
CA ARG A 88 22.12 3.59 40.70
C ARG A 88 21.08 4.51 40.06
N GLY A 89 19.84 4.04 39.86
CA GLY A 89 18.77 4.78 39.21
C GLY A 89 18.86 4.78 37.67
N GLN A 90 19.67 3.92 37.06
CA GLN A 90 19.78 3.79 35.61
C GLN A 90 18.75 2.78 35.08
N PHE A 91 18.22 3.03 33.88
CA PHE A 91 17.29 2.11 33.23
C PHE A 91 17.95 0.77 32.95
N VAL A 92 17.26 -0.31 33.31
CA VAL A 92 17.66 -1.67 32.95
C VAL A 92 17.11 -1.98 31.55
N SER A 93 17.99 -2.12 30.57
CA SER A 93 17.65 -2.46 29.18
C SER A 93 17.66 -3.97 28.93
N GLY A 94 17.01 -4.41 27.85
CA GLY A 94 17.08 -5.80 27.38
C GLY A 94 16.21 -6.79 28.14
N LEU A 95 15.29 -6.32 28.98
CA LEU A 95 14.29 -7.17 29.65
C LEU A 95 13.24 -7.64 28.63
N GLY A 96 13.00 -8.94 28.61
CA GLY A 96 11.96 -9.59 27.83
C GLY A 96 10.75 -9.96 28.69
N GLN A 97 9.70 -10.47 28.04
CA GLN A 97 8.47 -10.92 28.70
C GLN A 97 8.72 -11.93 29.83
N ASN A 98 9.70 -12.82 29.67
CA ASN A 98 10.02 -13.89 30.64
C ASN A 98 10.67 -13.38 31.93
N ASP A 99 11.08 -12.11 31.97
CA ASP A 99 11.65 -11.47 33.16
C ASP A 99 10.57 -10.93 34.12
N PHE A 100 9.29 -11.06 33.74
CA PHE A 100 8.15 -10.53 34.49
C PHE A 100 7.17 -11.63 34.88
N LEU A 101 6.70 -11.56 36.13
CA LEU A 101 5.55 -12.31 36.62
C LEU A 101 4.51 -11.31 37.12
N ILE A 102 3.32 -11.34 36.54
CA ILE A 102 2.21 -10.47 36.92
C ILE A 102 1.24 -11.26 37.78
N PHE A 103 0.85 -10.68 38.91
CA PHE A 103 -0.13 -11.27 39.81
C PHE A 103 -1.28 -10.29 40.05
N GLU A 104 -2.51 -10.81 40.01
CA GLU A 104 -3.72 -10.12 40.47
C GLU A 104 -4.31 -10.94 41.61
N ASP A 105 -4.48 -10.34 42.79
CA ASP A 105 -4.96 -11.03 43.98
C ASP A 105 -4.24 -12.35 44.29
N LYS A 106 -2.91 -12.36 44.09
CA LYS A 106 -2.00 -13.51 44.25
C LYS A 106 -2.18 -14.62 43.21
N VAL A 107 -3.00 -14.43 42.19
CA VAL A 107 -3.16 -15.33 41.04
C VAL A 107 -2.27 -14.85 39.90
N ALA A 108 -1.45 -15.75 39.35
CA ALA A 108 -0.59 -15.43 38.21
C ALA A 108 -1.43 -15.16 36.96
N GLN A 109 -1.12 -14.05 36.27
CA GLN A 109 -1.80 -13.62 35.06
C GLN A 109 -0.92 -13.90 33.84
N GLN A 110 -1.55 -14.26 32.73
CA GLN A 110 -0.86 -14.41 31.45
C GLN A 110 -0.60 -13.02 30.84
N ILE A 111 0.60 -12.85 30.27
CA ILE A 111 0.95 -11.64 29.53
C ILE A 111 0.57 -11.88 28.06
N ASP A 112 -0.54 -11.29 27.61
CA ASP A 112 -1.04 -11.43 26.24
C ASP A 112 -0.14 -10.74 25.20
N SER A 113 0.43 -9.59 25.57
CA SER A 113 1.28 -8.78 24.69
C SER A 113 2.36 -8.07 25.49
N PHE A 114 3.59 -8.09 24.99
CA PHE A 114 4.73 -7.42 25.61
C PHE A 114 5.38 -6.47 24.61
N THR A 115 5.59 -5.22 25.02
CA THR A 115 6.31 -4.21 24.24
C THR A 115 7.36 -3.56 25.13
N SER A 116 8.61 -3.62 24.69
CA SER A 116 9.76 -2.92 25.27
C SER A 116 10.22 -1.82 24.33
N GLU A 117 11.07 -0.92 24.82
CA GLU A 117 11.73 0.10 23.99
C GLU A 117 12.40 -0.49 22.74
N GLU A 118 12.95 -1.70 22.85
CA GLU A 118 13.69 -2.36 21.78
C GLU A 118 12.79 -2.93 20.67
N ASN A 119 11.67 -3.54 21.05
CA ASN A 119 10.73 -4.12 20.08
C ASN A 119 9.58 -3.15 19.70
N ASN A 120 9.55 -1.95 20.28
CA ASN A 120 8.56 -0.94 19.96
C ASN A 120 8.78 -0.40 18.53
N ASN A 121 7.95 -0.92 17.62
CA ASN A 121 8.02 -0.55 16.21
C ASN A 121 7.18 0.69 15.83
N LEU A 122 6.59 1.39 16.80
CA LEU A 122 5.81 2.60 16.54
C LEU A 122 6.70 3.70 15.93
N PRO A 123 6.32 4.28 14.77
CA PRO A 123 6.98 5.44 14.20
C PRO A 123 6.86 6.67 15.10
N LEU A 124 7.97 7.37 15.31
CA LEU A 124 7.96 8.69 15.96
C LEU A 124 7.65 9.76 14.91
N TYR A 125 6.76 10.70 15.26
CA TYR A 125 6.45 11.88 14.46
C TYR A 125 6.93 13.13 15.21
N VAL A 126 7.90 13.83 14.64
CA VAL A 126 8.53 15.01 15.25
C VAL A 126 8.29 16.24 14.39
N ALA A 127 7.83 17.34 14.99
CA ALA A 127 7.81 18.64 14.34
C ALA A 127 8.82 19.58 15.01
N VAL A 128 9.76 20.11 14.24
CA VAL A 128 10.72 21.13 14.68
C VAL A 128 10.30 22.45 14.06
N LEU A 129 9.93 23.42 14.91
CA LEU A 129 9.63 24.80 14.50
C LEU A 129 10.76 25.71 14.95
N MET A 130 11.35 26.46 14.01
CA MET A 130 12.49 27.35 14.24
C MET A 130 12.11 28.81 14.00
N ASP A 131 12.43 29.68 14.95
CA ASP A 131 12.25 31.12 14.83
C ASP A 131 13.38 31.72 13.99
N THR A 132 13.02 32.30 12.84
CA THR A 132 13.95 33.00 11.93
C THR A 132 13.80 34.52 11.98
N SER A 133 13.16 35.06 13.04
CA SER A 133 12.98 36.49 13.22
C SER A 133 14.32 37.22 13.38
N PRO A 134 14.39 38.54 13.08
CA PRO A 134 15.62 39.32 13.23
C PRO A 134 16.25 39.26 14.64
N SER A 135 15.44 38.97 15.68
CA SER A 135 15.88 38.86 17.06
C SER A 135 16.77 37.63 17.33
N THR A 136 16.68 36.59 16.51
CA THR A 136 17.46 35.34 16.64
C THR A 136 18.68 35.30 15.72
N ALA A 137 18.91 36.32 14.89
CA ALA A 137 19.93 36.34 13.84
C ALA A 137 21.36 35.98 14.32
N GLY A 138 21.73 36.36 15.55
CA GLY A 138 23.05 36.03 16.13
C GLY A 138 23.21 34.57 16.59
N LYS A 139 22.12 33.80 16.67
CA LYS A 139 22.08 32.42 17.18
C LYS A 139 21.56 31.40 16.16
N LEU A 140 21.03 31.87 15.04
CA LEU A 140 20.37 31.03 14.05
C LEU A 140 21.22 29.82 13.59
N LYS A 141 22.53 30.04 13.35
CA LYS A 141 23.44 28.95 12.98
C LYS A 141 23.54 27.88 14.08
N PHE A 142 23.66 28.30 15.33
CA PHE A 142 23.72 27.39 16.48
C PHE A 142 22.40 26.65 16.70
N GLU A 143 21.26 27.33 16.52
CA GLU A 143 19.93 26.72 16.60
C GLU A 143 19.72 25.70 15.49
N GLN A 144 20.19 25.99 14.26
CA GLN A 144 20.18 25.06 13.14
C GLN A 144 21.03 23.82 13.39
N GLU A 145 22.26 24.00 13.87
CA GLU A 145 23.14 22.89 14.24
C GLU A 145 22.53 22.02 15.34
N SER A 146 21.91 22.65 16.34
CA SER A 146 21.23 21.95 17.43
C SER A 146 20.01 21.16 16.94
N ALA A 147 19.18 21.75 16.08
CA ALA A 147 18.04 21.07 15.47
C ALA A 147 18.47 19.88 14.60
N MET A 148 19.55 20.04 13.84
CA MET A 148 20.12 18.96 13.02
C MET A 148 20.62 17.81 13.90
N ASN A 149 21.41 18.13 14.94
CA ASN A 149 21.93 17.12 15.87
C ASN A 149 20.81 16.38 16.59
N PHE A 150 19.75 17.09 17.00
CA PHE A 150 18.58 16.48 17.61
C PHE A 150 17.90 15.49 16.67
N ILE A 151 17.61 15.91 15.42
CA ILE A 151 16.98 15.04 14.42
C ILE A 151 17.86 13.80 14.18
N GLN A 152 19.17 13.96 14.03
CA GLN A 152 20.09 12.85 13.78
C GLN A 152 20.20 11.87 14.94
N THR A 153 20.04 12.35 16.19
CA THR A 153 20.17 11.52 17.39
C THR A 153 18.87 10.78 17.72
N VAL A 154 17.72 11.41 17.49
CA VAL A 154 16.41 10.91 17.97
C VAL A 154 15.64 10.14 16.88
N VAL A 155 15.79 10.53 15.61
CA VAL A 155 14.93 10.04 14.53
C VAL A 155 15.59 8.86 13.84
N ARG A 156 14.91 7.71 13.85
CA ARG A 156 15.35 6.51 13.14
C ARG A 156 15.04 6.64 11.65
N PRO A 157 16.04 6.58 10.76
CA PRO A 157 15.82 6.69 9.32
C PRO A 157 14.80 5.68 8.80
N ARG A 158 13.99 6.10 7.81
CA ARG A 158 12.94 5.30 7.13
C ARG A 158 11.73 4.91 8.01
N LYS A 159 11.88 4.84 9.33
CA LYS A 159 10.82 4.50 10.28
C LYS A 159 10.10 5.74 10.78
N ASP A 160 10.84 6.71 11.30
CA ASP A 160 10.28 7.91 11.90
C ASP A 160 10.03 9.00 10.83
N ARG A 161 9.27 10.04 11.19
CA ARG A 161 8.89 11.14 10.29
C ARG A 161 9.16 12.47 10.97
N VAL A 162 9.72 13.41 10.21
CA VAL A 162 10.08 14.74 10.70
C VAL A 162 9.46 15.80 9.80
N LEU A 163 8.81 16.77 10.42
CA LEU A 163 8.49 18.06 9.82
C LEU A 163 9.48 19.08 10.37
N PHE A 164 10.14 19.82 9.49
CA PHE A 164 10.92 20.99 9.87
C PHE A 164 10.28 22.22 9.23
N ALA A 165 9.95 23.21 10.04
CA ALA A 165 9.36 24.46 9.59
C ALA A 165 10.02 25.65 10.28
N THR A 166 10.05 26.78 9.60
CA THR A 166 10.50 28.05 10.16
C THR A 166 9.33 29.01 10.26
N PHE A 167 9.41 29.96 11.18
CA PHE A 167 8.47 31.06 11.24
C PHE A 167 9.19 32.40 11.44
N ASP A 168 8.63 33.44 10.83
CA ASP A 168 8.95 34.83 11.07
C ASP A 168 7.65 35.66 11.16
N ASP A 169 7.71 36.86 11.71
CA ASP A 169 6.53 37.72 11.96
C ASP A 169 5.98 38.38 10.68
N ARG A 170 5.56 37.61 9.69
CA ARG A 170 4.81 38.16 8.54
C ARG A 170 3.30 37.98 8.70
N VAL A 171 2.71 38.91 9.46
CA VAL A 171 1.30 39.28 9.30
C VAL A 171 1.21 40.34 8.19
N THR A 172 1.00 39.92 6.94
CA THR A 172 0.53 40.83 5.90
C THR A 172 -0.99 40.74 5.79
N ASN A 173 -1.69 41.71 6.39
CA ASN A 173 -3.05 42.06 5.96
C ASN A 173 -2.92 42.79 4.61
N GLY A 174 -3.01 42.06 3.51
CA GLY A 174 -3.18 42.64 2.18
C GLY A 174 -4.63 42.45 1.73
N SER A 175 -5.44 43.51 1.79
CA SER A 175 -6.69 43.58 1.04
C SER A 175 -6.40 43.51 -0.45
N LEU A 176 -7.27 42.81 -1.19
CA LEU A 176 -7.33 42.74 -2.66
C LEU A 176 -7.27 44.13 -3.32
#